data_AF-A0A2B7Y3C8-F1
#
_entry.id   AF-A0A2B7Y3C8-F1
#
_cell.length_a   1.000
_cell.length_b   1.000
_cell.length_c   1.000
_cell.angle_alpha   90.00
_cell.angle_beta   90.00
_cell.angle_gamma   90.00
#
_symmetry.space_group_name_H-M   'P 1'
#
loop_
_entity.id
_entity.type
_entity.pdbx_description
1 polymer ?
#
loop_
_entity_poly.entity_id
_entity_poly.type
_entity_poly.pdbx_seq_one_letter_code
_entity_poly.pdbx_strand_id
1 'polypeptide(L)'
;MPKENTSWDITPSDMKKTINEEKYKDDCLACKITGSLAFIGLGVYSFVSGMGNLSKQEKAILKSKSPYRMGSRRLGVATISATLVGMGVWRALH
;
A
#
# COMPACT_ATOMS: atom_id res chain seq x y z
N MET A 1 -13.65 -11.03 50.07
CA MET A 1 -14.62 -10.04 49.57
C MET A 1 -14.89 -10.37 48.11
N PRO A 2 -16.13 -10.72 47.71
CA PRO A 2 -16.45 -10.97 46.31
C PRO A 2 -16.47 -9.62 45.57
N LYS A 3 -15.82 -9.55 44.41
CA LYS A 3 -15.80 -8.33 43.59
C LYS A 3 -17.09 -8.24 42.77
N GLU A 4 -17.79 -7.13 42.93
CA GLU A 4 -18.98 -6.74 42.17
C GLU A 4 -18.61 -6.44 40.71
N ASN A 5 -19.29 -7.12 39.80
CA ASN A 5 -19.10 -7.11 38.36
C ASN A 5 -19.77 -5.87 37.74
N THR A 6 -19.07 -4.74 37.78
CA THR A 6 -19.44 -3.56 37.00
C THR A 6 -19.01 -3.73 35.54
N SER A 7 -19.85 -3.29 34.60
CA SER A 7 -19.65 -3.41 33.13
C SER A 7 -18.38 -2.73 32.59
N TRP A 8 -17.59 -2.08 33.44
CA TRP A 8 -16.44 -1.26 33.08
C TRP A 8 -15.10 -1.80 33.63
N ASP A 9 -15.12 -2.92 34.35
CA ASP A 9 -13.92 -3.59 34.87
C ASP A 9 -13.29 -4.47 33.76
N ILE A 10 -12.68 -3.84 32.76
CA ILE A 10 -12.00 -4.54 31.67
C ILE A 10 -10.61 -4.95 32.13
N THR A 11 -10.44 -6.21 32.50
CA THR A 11 -9.13 -6.79 32.80
C THR A 11 -8.31 -6.86 31.50
N PRO A 12 -6.98 -6.61 31.50
CA PRO A 12 -6.16 -6.68 30.28
C PRO A 12 -6.24 -8.03 29.54
N SER A 13 -6.60 -9.12 30.24
CA SER A 13 -6.87 -10.43 29.65
C SER A 13 -8.15 -10.46 28.80
N ASP A 14 -9.19 -9.72 29.21
CA ASP A 14 -10.47 -9.64 28.50
C ASP A 14 -10.35 -8.71 27.29
N MET A 15 -9.58 -7.63 27.43
CA MET A 15 -9.21 -6.75 26.32
C MET A 15 -8.42 -7.50 25.23
N LYS A 16 -7.51 -8.41 25.60
CA LYS A 16 -6.79 -9.26 24.64
C LYS A 16 -7.70 -10.26 23.92
N LYS A 17 -8.76 -10.74 24.56
CA LYS A 17 -9.72 -11.67 23.94
C LYS A 17 -10.65 -10.94 22.98
N THR A 18 -11.24 -9.82 23.40
CA THR A 18 -12.13 -9.02 22.53
C THR A 18 -11.39 -8.40 21.35
N ILE A 19 -10.17 -7.91 21.54
CA ILE A 19 -9.32 -7.44 20.43
C ILE A 19 -9.00 -8.58 19.46
N ASN A 20 -8.76 -9.82 19.93
CA ASN A 20 -8.50 -10.93 19.03
C ASN A 20 -9.78 -11.46 18.34
N GLU A 21 -10.91 -11.45 19.02
CA GLU A 21 -12.17 -11.98 18.48
C GLU A 21 -12.83 -11.01 17.48
N GLU A 22 -12.73 -9.69 17.71
CA GLU A 22 -13.32 -8.68 16.82
C GLU A 22 -12.37 -8.18 15.72
N LYS A 23 -11.06 -7.99 16.00
CA LYS A 23 -10.12 -7.50 14.96
C LYS A 23 -9.81 -8.51 13.86
N TYR A 24 -9.91 -9.82 14.11
CA TYR A 24 -9.55 -10.79 13.08
C TYR A 24 -10.71 -11.17 12.15
N LYS A 25 -11.96 -10.93 12.56
CA LYS A 25 -13.13 -11.34 11.77
C LYS A 25 -13.57 -10.29 10.75
N ASP A 26 -13.56 -9.01 11.11
CA ASP A 26 -14.03 -7.91 10.24
C ASP A 26 -12.91 -7.00 9.70
N ASP A 27 -11.85 -6.73 10.48
CA ASP A 27 -10.78 -5.81 10.03
C ASP A 27 -9.88 -6.41 8.95
N CYS A 28 -9.77 -7.75 8.86
CA CYS A 28 -8.89 -8.37 7.87
C CYS A 28 -9.37 -8.12 6.43
N LEU A 29 -10.69 -8.14 6.19
CA LEU A 29 -11.24 -7.93 4.84
C LEU A 29 -11.16 -6.45 4.43
N ALA A 30 -11.61 -5.55 5.31
CA ALA A 30 -11.53 -4.11 5.06
C ALA A 30 -10.08 -3.62 4.93
N CYS A 31 -9.16 -4.11 5.78
CA CYS A 31 -7.75 -3.77 5.70
C CYS A 31 -7.10 -4.34 4.43
N LYS A 32 -7.37 -5.60 4.07
CA LYS A 32 -6.88 -6.18 2.82
C LYS A 32 -7.37 -5.39 1.61
N ILE A 33 -8.66 -5.08 1.54
CA ILE A 33 -9.24 -4.29 0.44
C ILE A 33 -8.55 -2.93 0.39
N THR A 34 -8.54 -2.18 1.50
CA THR A 34 -8.00 -0.82 1.55
C THR A 34 -6.52 -0.78 1.19
N GLY A 35 -5.71 -1.69 1.76
CA GLY A 35 -4.28 -1.74 1.47
C GLY A 35 -3.99 -2.18 0.04
N SER A 36 -4.75 -3.13 -0.49
CA SER A 36 -4.60 -3.59 -1.88
C SER A 36 -4.97 -2.49 -2.87
N LEU A 37 -6.09 -1.78 -2.62
CA LEU A 37 -6.52 -0.62 -3.41
C LEU A 37 -5.49 0.50 -3.37
N ALA A 38 -4.91 0.79 -2.19
CA ALA A 38 -3.89 1.81 -2.05
C ALA A 38 -2.64 1.48 -2.89
N PHE A 39 -2.12 0.26 -2.78
CA PHE A 39 -0.92 -0.14 -3.53
C PHE A 39 -1.16 -0.24 -5.03
N ILE A 40 -2.30 -0.80 -5.47
CA ILE A 40 -2.67 -0.87 -6.89
C ILE A 40 -2.88 0.53 -7.45
N GLY A 41 -3.63 1.38 -6.75
CA GLY A 41 -3.90 2.76 -7.14
C GLY A 41 -2.62 3.59 -7.28
N LEU A 42 -1.71 3.49 -6.30
CA LEU A 42 -0.41 4.15 -6.35
C LEU A 42 0.47 3.61 -7.48
N GLY A 43 0.47 2.30 -7.72
CA GLY A 43 1.21 1.69 -8.82
C GLY A 43 0.74 2.18 -10.19
N VAL A 44 -0.57 2.14 -10.45
CA VAL A 44 -1.16 2.61 -11.71
C VAL A 44 -0.94 4.12 -11.88
N TYR A 45 -1.18 4.91 -10.84
CA TYR A 45 -0.96 6.35 -10.88
C TYR A 45 0.50 6.71 -11.17
N SER A 46 1.44 6.00 -10.53
CA SER A 46 2.88 6.21 -10.73
C SER A 46 3.30 5.89 -12.16
N PHE A 47 2.71 4.86 -12.77
CA PHE A 47 2.98 4.51 -14.17
C PHE A 47 2.47 5.58 -15.14
N VAL A 48 1.21 5.99 -14.99
CA VAL A 48 0.59 6.99 -15.88
C VAL A 48 1.25 8.37 -15.74
N SER A 49 1.39 8.86 -14.51
CA SER A 49 1.99 10.16 -14.22
C SER A 49 3.49 10.19 -14.52
N GLY A 50 4.21 9.11 -14.16
CA GLY A 50 5.63 8.97 -14.43
C GLY A 50 5.95 8.97 -15.93
N MET A 51 5.22 8.21 -16.74
CA MET A 51 5.41 8.21 -18.20
C MET A 51 5.03 9.54 -18.86
N GLY A 52 3.95 10.19 -18.39
CA GLY A 52 3.53 11.50 -18.87
C GLY A 52 4.58 12.59 -18.61
N ASN A 53 5.18 12.60 -17.42
CA ASN A 53 6.23 13.54 -17.06
C ASN A 53 7.53 13.28 -17.82
N LEU A 54 7.89 12.02 -18.08
CA LEU A 54 9.06 11.68 -18.90
C LEU A 54 8.89 12.14 -20.35
N SER A 55 7.69 11.98 -20.94
CA SER A 55 7.43 12.40 -22.32
C SER A 55 7.52 13.92 -22.48
N LYS A 56 7.01 14.68 -21.50
CA LYS A 56 7.11 16.15 -21.49
C LYS A 56 8.56 16.65 -21.36
N GLN A 57 9.39 15.93 -20.61
CA GLN A 57 10.79 16.28 -20.39
C GLN A 57 11.76 15.60 -21.36
N GLU A 58 11.27 14.82 -22.32
CA GLU A 58 12.10 14.05 -23.26
C GLU A 58 13.05 14.96 -24.04
N LYS A 59 12.57 16.11 -24.52
CA LYS A 59 13.38 17.12 -25.22
C LYS A 59 14.45 17.74 -24.34
N ALA A 60 14.15 17.99 -23.07
CA ALA A 60 15.11 18.54 -22.11
C ALA A 60 16.17 17.51 -21.70
N ILE A 61 15.76 16.24 -21.52
CA ILE A 61 16.64 15.13 -21.15
C ILE A 61 17.55 14.75 -22.32
N LEU A 62 17.07 14.76 -23.56
CA LEU A 62 17.90 14.54 -24.76
C LEU A 62 18.93 15.67 -24.97
N LYS A 63 18.59 16.90 -24.58
CA LYS A 63 19.48 18.06 -24.67
C LYS A 63 20.53 18.08 -23.56
N SER A 64 20.19 17.62 -22.36
CA SER A 64 21.15 17.39 -21.28
C SER A 64 21.95 16.13 -21.62
N LYS A 65 23.27 16.19 -21.80
CA LYS A 65 24.15 15.01 -22.04
C LYS A 65 24.23 14.07 -20.81
N SER A 66 23.09 13.74 -20.20
CA SER A 66 23.00 12.89 -19.02
C SER A 66 23.44 11.46 -19.36
N PRO A 67 24.30 10.83 -18.54
CA PRO A 67 24.67 9.42 -18.73
C PRO A 67 23.47 8.48 -18.52
N TYR A 68 22.44 8.93 -17.80
CA TYR A 68 21.19 8.19 -17.59
C TYR A 68 20.19 8.47 -18.72
N ARG A 69 20.16 7.57 -19.72
CA ARG A 69 19.22 7.63 -20.86
C ARG A 69 17.76 7.52 -20.41
N MET A 70 16.86 8.01 -21.26
CA MET A 70 15.40 7.92 -21.10
C MET A 70 14.91 6.51 -20.76
N GLY A 71 15.57 5.48 -21.31
CA GLY A 71 15.24 4.07 -21.04
C GLY A 71 15.36 3.69 -19.57
N SER A 72 16.44 4.10 -18.88
CA SER A 72 16.64 3.76 -17.46
C SER A 72 15.57 4.39 -16.57
N ARG A 73 15.17 5.63 -16.87
CA ARG A 73 14.10 6.33 -16.13
C ARG A 73 12.74 5.66 -16.35
N ARG A 74 12.44 5.23 -17.58
CA ARG A 74 11.22 4.45 -17.89
C ARG A 74 11.23 3.11 -17.16
N LEU A 75 12.37 2.43 -17.15
CA LEU A 75 12.52 1.14 -16.49
C LEU A 75 12.35 1.27 -14.97
N GLY A 76 12.86 2.33 -14.34
CA GLY A 76 12.66 2.61 -12.92
C GLY A 76 11.18 2.88 -12.56
N VAL A 77 10.46 3.66 -13.36
CA VAL A 77 9.02 3.88 -13.15
C VAL A 77 8.24 2.58 -13.35
N ALA A 78 8.58 1.81 -14.38
CA ALA A 78 7.94 0.52 -14.67
C ALA A 78 8.18 -0.50 -13.55
N THR A 79 9.39 -0.60 -12.99
CA THR A 79 9.68 -1.52 -11.89
C THR A 79 8.96 -1.10 -10.61
N ILE A 80 8.99 0.17 -10.24
CA ILE A 80 8.32 0.66 -9.02
C ILE A 80 6.81 0.42 -9.13
N SER A 81 6.19 0.78 -10.26
CA SER A 81 4.76 0.56 -10.48
C SER A 81 4.40 -0.92 -10.49
N ALA A 82 5.19 -1.78 -11.15
CA ALA A 82 4.98 -3.23 -11.15
C ALA A 82 5.07 -3.82 -9.73
N THR A 83 6.05 -3.39 -8.93
CA THR A 83 6.19 -3.85 -7.54
C THR A 83 5.00 -3.41 -6.69
N LEU A 84 4.54 -2.17 -6.83
CA LEU A 84 3.39 -1.64 -6.10
C LEU A 84 2.11 -2.43 -6.43
N VAL A 85 1.82 -2.63 -7.72
CA VAL A 85 0.64 -3.42 -8.15
C VAL A 85 0.79 -4.88 -7.70
N GLY A 86 1.96 -5.47 -7.89
CA GLY A 86 2.24 -6.85 -7.48
C GLY A 86 2.05 -7.07 -5.98
N MET A 87 2.55 -6.16 -5.14
CA MET A 87 2.37 -6.25 -3.70
C MET A 87 0.90 -6.04 -3.29
N GLY A 88 0.18 -5.14 -3.96
CA GLY A 88 -1.26 -4.95 -3.74
C GLY A 88 -2.09 -6.20 -4.09
N VAL A 89 -1.81 -6.83 -5.23
CA VAL A 89 -2.49 -8.08 -5.65
C VAL A 89 -2.13 -9.23 -4.72
N TRP A 90 -0.86 -9.36 -4.34
CA TRP A 90 -0.40 -10.39 -3.38
C TRP A 90 -1.16 -10.29 -2.05
N ARG A 91 -1.33 -9.07 -1.53
CA ARG A 91 -2.02 -8.82 -0.27
C ARG A 91 -3.54 -9.05 -0.34
N ALA A 92 -4.13 -8.94 -1.53
CA ALA A 92 -5.54 -9.26 -1.76
C ALA A 92 -5.77 -10.79 -1.77
N LEU A 93 -4.82 -11.55 -2.31
CA LEU A 93 -4.94 -13.01 -2.50
C LEU A 93 -4.41 -13.85 -1.32
N HIS A 94 -3.46 -13.34 -0.53
CA HIS A 94 -2.86 -14.01 0.63
C HIS A 94 -3.17 -13.26 1.92
#